data_AF-A0A847HZE1-F1
#
_entry.id   AF-A0A847HZE1-F1
#
_cell.length_a   1.000
_cell.length_b   1.000
_cell.length_c   1.000
_cell.angle_alpha   90.00
_cell.angle_beta   90.00
_cell.angle_gamma   90.00
#
_symmetry.space_group_name_H-M   'P 1'
#
loop_
_entity.id
_entity.type
_entity.pdbx_description
1 polymer ?
#
loop_
_entity_poly.entity_id
_entity_poly.type
_entity_poly.pdbx_seq_one_letter_code
_entity_poly.pdbx_strand_id
1 'polypeptide(L)'
;EVGRLDEAARVAADITELSAVGVEAERSLAALARGMVGAVTGAPEAPDDLQTALHDTSLVAEQRLMAALYFLLAVDGGASRLPPDLARLLSQLHPTALRVLSGPEALLAPVWATLHKRSAALTLRFLAGEVTAVHGGREVKLPQRVAEVALALALHPEGITRDALNDFLTPEGQAPFTAGGMRGMLTRVRTLLPVSDAPYRLTVPYVADVAELREHLANHRVRQAVALYRQPLLPLSEAPGVVEEREGLEEELRQAVLLSRDADALCELAERLGDDLETWEAAAAVLGPSDPRLAVARARVKRLEASYAEGATAAV
;
A
#
# COMPACT_ATOMS: atom_id res chain seq x y z
N GLU A 1 -13.51 6.54 -28.96
CA GLU A 1 -12.24 6.56 -29.72
C GLU A 1 -12.16 7.66 -30.79
N VAL A 2 -13.22 7.89 -31.57
CA VAL A 2 -13.20 8.85 -32.72
C VAL A 2 -13.49 10.30 -32.33
N GLY A 3 -13.65 10.62 -31.03
CA GLY A 3 -13.95 11.99 -30.57
C GLY A 3 -15.34 12.53 -30.92
N ARG A 4 -16.26 11.68 -31.39
CA ARG A 4 -17.62 12.06 -31.84
C ARG A 4 -18.65 11.97 -30.70
N LEU A 5 -18.45 12.75 -29.63
CA LEU A 5 -19.31 12.67 -28.43
C LEU A 5 -20.78 13.03 -28.72
N ASP A 6 -21.04 14.04 -29.55
CA ASP A 6 -22.42 14.46 -29.89
C ASP A 6 -23.20 13.39 -30.66
N GLU A 7 -22.50 12.57 -31.45
CA GLU A 7 -23.13 11.43 -32.11
C GLU A 7 -23.37 10.29 -31.12
N ALA A 8 -22.42 10.01 -30.22
CA ALA A 8 -22.60 9.01 -29.19
C ALA A 8 -23.80 9.33 -28.27
N ALA A 9 -23.96 10.61 -27.91
CA ALA A 9 -25.11 11.08 -27.13
C ALA A 9 -26.44 10.91 -27.88
N ARG A 10 -26.49 11.24 -29.18
CA ARG A 10 -27.68 11.01 -30.01
C ARG A 10 -28.03 9.53 -30.12
N VAL A 11 -27.05 8.69 -30.43
CA VAL A 11 -27.26 7.23 -30.53
C VAL A 11 -27.74 6.65 -29.18
N ALA A 12 -27.19 7.10 -28.06
CA ALA A 12 -27.64 6.65 -26.74
C ALA A 12 -29.08 7.08 -26.43
N ALA A 13 -29.48 8.29 -26.85
CA ALA A 13 -30.86 8.77 -26.72
C ALA A 13 -31.81 7.94 -27.60
N ASP A 14 -31.47 7.72 -28.87
CA ASP A 14 -32.27 6.94 -29.82
C ASP A 14 -32.46 5.50 -29.33
N ILE A 15 -31.40 4.85 -28.84
CA ILE A 15 -31.47 3.50 -28.27
C ILE A 15 -32.37 3.48 -27.02
N THR A 16 -32.27 4.49 -26.16
CA THR A 16 -33.11 4.58 -24.95
C THR A 16 -34.59 4.70 -25.29
N GLU A 17 -34.95 5.50 -26.30
CA GLU A 17 -36.32 5.64 -26.77
C GLU A 17 -36.85 4.31 -27.35
N LEU A 18 -36.06 3.65 -28.20
CA LEU A 18 -36.42 2.37 -28.83
C LEU A 18 -36.58 1.25 -27.80
N SER A 19 -35.72 1.20 -26.77
CA SER A 19 -35.74 0.16 -25.75
C SER A 19 -36.77 0.39 -24.64
N ALA A 20 -37.47 1.54 -24.59
CA ALA A 20 -38.46 1.83 -23.55
C ALA A 20 -39.63 0.83 -23.51
N VAL A 21 -39.96 0.22 -24.66
CA VAL A 21 -41.01 -0.82 -24.82
C VAL A 21 -40.40 -2.22 -24.97
N GLY A 22 -39.07 -2.33 -24.86
CA GLY A 22 -38.28 -3.52 -25.10
C GLY A 22 -38.20 -4.49 -23.91
N VAL A 23 -37.54 -5.63 -24.15
CA VAL A 23 -37.25 -6.61 -23.08
C VAL A 23 -36.19 -6.06 -22.10
N GLU A 24 -36.08 -6.65 -20.92
CA GLU A 24 -35.16 -6.20 -19.85
C GLU A 24 -33.71 -6.02 -20.34
N ALA A 25 -33.20 -6.98 -21.12
CA ALA A 25 -31.85 -6.89 -21.70
C ALA A 25 -31.65 -5.66 -22.60
N GLU A 26 -32.67 -5.27 -23.38
CA GLU A 26 -32.61 -4.09 -24.26
C GLU A 26 -32.57 -2.80 -23.43
N ARG A 27 -33.38 -2.73 -22.36
CA ARG A 27 -33.37 -1.60 -21.42
C ARG A 27 -32.03 -1.47 -20.69
N SER A 28 -31.44 -2.58 -20.28
CA SER A 28 -30.14 -2.58 -19.59
C SER A 28 -28.98 -2.29 -20.53
N LEU A 29 -29.06 -2.69 -21.80
CA LEU A 29 -28.11 -2.27 -22.82
C LEU A 29 -28.22 -0.76 -23.11
N ALA A 30 -29.44 -0.22 -23.14
CA ALA A 30 -29.67 1.21 -23.27
C ALA A 30 -29.13 2.00 -22.06
N ALA A 31 -29.34 1.49 -20.84
CA ALA A 31 -28.77 2.05 -19.62
C ALA A 31 -27.23 2.03 -19.65
N LEU A 32 -26.62 0.92 -20.08
CA LEU A 32 -25.17 0.85 -20.27
C LEU A 32 -24.68 1.91 -21.26
N ALA A 33 -25.31 2.04 -22.44
CA ALA A 33 -24.91 3.01 -23.45
C ALA A 33 -25.03 4.45 -22.95
N ARG A 34 -26.17 4.80 -22.34
CA ARG A 34 -26.44 6.12 -21.75
C ARG A 34 -25.48 6.43 -20.60
N GLY A 35 -25.27 5.47 -19.71
CA GLY A 35 -24.34 5.58 -18.60
C GLY A 35 -22.89 5.78 -19.05
N MET A 36 -22.43 5.04 -20.07
CA MET A 36 -21.08 5.22 -20.62
C MET A 36 -20.86 6.61 -21.20
N VAL A 37 -21.82 7.13 -21.97
CA VAL A 37 -21.76 8.51 -22.48
C VAL A 37 -21.78 9.50 -21.33
N GLY A 38 -22.69 9.31 -20.38
CA GLY A 38 -22.83 10.16 -19.20
C GLY A 38 -21.57 10.23 -18.35
N ALA A 39 -20.86 9.11 -18.15
CA ALA A 39 -19.61 9.06 -17.41
C ALA A 39 -18.51 9.92 -18.07
N VAL A 40 -18.49 9.98 -19.40
CA VAL A 40 -17.53 10.80 -20.16
C VAL A 40 -17.91 12.27 -20.15
N THR A 41 -19.20 12.59 -20.18
CA THR A 41 -19.69 13.97 -20.21
C THR A 41 -19.95 14.56 -18.83
N GLY A 42 -19.81 13.77 -17.75
CA GLY A 42 -20.09 14.19 -16.38
C GLY A 42 -21.57 14.31 -16.04
N ALA A 43 -22.44 13.48 -16.65
CA ALA A 43 -23.87 13.46 -16.34
C ALA A 43 -24.12 12.82 -14.95
N PRO A 44 -24.96 13.44 -14.10
CA PRO A 44 -25.16 12.98 -12.72
C PRO A 44 -25.89 11.63 -12.63
N GLU A 45 -26.67 11.25 -13.65
CA GLU A 45 -27.42 9.98 -13.68
C GLU A 45 -26.54 8.79 -14.11
N ALA A 46 -25.33 9.04 -14.62
CA ALA A 46 -24.46 8.01 -15.17
C ALA A 46 -24.10 6.90 -14.17
N PRO A 47 -23.75 7.19 -12.90
CA PRO A 47 -23.43 6.14 -11.93
C PRO A 47 -24.58 5.15 -11.71
N ASP A 48 -25.82 5.63 -11.64
CA ASP A 48 -27.00 4.80 -11.37
C ASP A 48 -27.33 3.89 -12.56
N ASP A 49 -27.27 4.43 -13.78
CA ASP A 49 -27.43 3.66 -15.02
C ASP A 49 -26.35 2.56 -15.14
N LEU A 50 -25.10 2.90 -14.82
CA LEU A 50 -23.97 1.96 -14.88
C LEU A 50 -24.02 0.91 -13.77
N GLN A 51 -24.44 1.28 -12.57
CA GLN A 51 -24.63 0.35 -11.47
C GLN A 51 -25.78 -0.64 -11.77
N THR A 52 -26.86 -0.16 -12.38
CA THR A 52 -27.96 -1.02 -12.84
C THR A 52 -27.46 -2.04 -13.86
N ALA A 53 -26.75 -1.58 -14.91
CA ALA A 53 -26.18 -2.45 -15.93
C ALA A 53 -25.14 -3.45 -15.34
N LEU A 54 -24.35 -3.03 -14.36
CA LEU A 54 -23.36 -3.87 -13.69
C LEU A 54 -23.99 -5.09 -13.00
N HIS A 55 -25.19 -4.94 -12.42
CA HIS A 55 -25.86 -5.99 -11.66
C HIS A 55 -26.86 -6.81 -12.46
N ASP A 56 -27.16 -6.43 -13.71
CA ASP A 56 -28.12 -7.13 -14.55
C ASP A 56 -27.52 -8.39 -15.19
N THR A 57 -28.10 -9.55 -14.85
CA THR A 57 -27.64 -10.86 -15.33
C THR A 57 -28.02 -11.15 -16.80
N SER A 58 -28.92 -10.36 -17.38
CA SER A 58 -29.31 -10.44 -18.79
C SER A 58 -28.22 -9.91 -19.74
N LEU A 59 -27.32 -9.05 -19.25
CA LEU A 59 -26.15 -8.60 -19.99
C LEU A 59 -25.03 -9.66 -19.98
N VAL A 60 -24.25 -9.73 -21.06
CA VAL A 60 -23.07 -10.61 -21.11
C VAL A 60 -21.98 -10.09 -20.18
N ALA A 61 -21.03 -10.97 -19.82
CA ALA A 61 -19.98 -10.64 -18.84
C ALA A 61 -19.19 -9.39 -19.25
N GLU A 62 -18.84 -9.28 -20.54
CA GLU A 62 -18.10 -8.17 -21.12
C GLU A 62 -18.82 -6.83 -20.93
N GLN A 63 -20.14 -6.81 -21.11
CA GLN A 63 -20.98 -5.61 -20.93
C GLN A 63 -21.04 -5.19 -19.46
N ARG A 64 -21.10 -6.14 -18.52
CA ARG A 64 -21.04 -5.83 -17.09
C ARG A 64 -19.65 -5.32 -16.68
N LEU A 65 -18.58 -5.87 -17.25
CA LEU A 65 -17.21 -5.39 -17.01
C LEU A 65 -17.01 -3.97 -17.57
N MET A 66 -17.58 -3.67 -18.74
CA MET A 66 -17.66 -2.32 -19.28
C MET A 66 -18.38 -1.37 -18.32
N ALA A 67 -19.54 -1.79 -17.82
CA ALA A 67 -20.31 -1.01 -16.84
C ALA A 67 -19.47 -0.67 -15.61
N ALA A 68 -18.72 -1.64 -15.08
CA ALA A 68 -17.82 -1.43 -13.93
C ALA A 68 -16.72 -0.39 -14.21
N LEU A 69 -16.09 -0.45 -15.38
CA LEU A 69 -14.98 0.45 -15.75
C LEU A 69 -15.47 1.89 -15.96
N TYR A 70 -16.62 2.08 -16.61
CA TYR A 70 -17.23 3.40 -16.77
C TYR A 70 -17.86 3.90 -15.48
N PHE A 71 -18.34 3.02 -14.60
CA PHE A 71 -18.83 3.42 -13.28
C PHE A 71 -17.69 4.04 -12.47
N LEU A 72 -16.51 3.41 -12.47
CA LEU A 72 -15.31 3.97 -11.84
C LEU A 72 -14.81 5.27 -12.49
N LEU A 73 -15.15 5.54 -13.75
CA LEU A 73 -14.88 6.83 -14.39
C LEU A 73 -15.84 7.91 -13.87
N ALA A 74 -17.10 7.54 -13.61
CA ALA A 74 -18.15 8.46 -13.18
C ALA A 74 -18.11 8.82 -11.69
N VAL A 75 -17.44 8.01 -10.85
CA VAL A 75 -17.44 8.18 -9.39
C VAL A 75 -16.04 8.37 -8.80
N ASP A 76 -15.96 9.22 -7.78
CA ASP A 76 -14.77 9.34 -6.93
C ASP A 76 -14.67 8.15 -5.95
N GLY A 77 -13.46 7.60 -5.82
CA GLY A 77 -13.13 6.54 -4.84
C GLY A 77 -12.49 5.27 -5.42
N GLY A 78 -12.36 5.16 -6.75
CA GLY A 78 -11.64 4.07 -7.41
C GLY A 78 -12.17 2.66 -7.07
N ALA A 79 -11.30 1.65 -7.09
CA ALA A 79 -11.66 0.24 -6.97
C ALA A 79 -12.47 -0.15 -5.71
N SER A 80 -12.43 0.67 -4.64
CA SER A 80 -13.20 0.46 -3.40
C SER A 80 -14.72 0.52 -3.59
N ARG A 81 -15.18 1.11 -4.69
CA ARG A 81 -16.60 1.22 -5.06
C ARG A 81 -17.15 -0.04 -5.72
N LEU A 82 -16.30 -1.01 -6.05
CA LEU A 82 -16.70 -2.27 -6.67
C LEU A 82 -16.75 -3.41 -5.64
N PRO A 83 -17.53 -4.49 -5.92
CA PRO A 83 -17.40 -5.74 -5.19
C PRO A 83 -15.94 -6.25 -5.19
N PRO A 84 -15.42 -6.77 -4.06
CA PRO A 84 -14.01 -7.16 -3.94
C PRO A 84 -13.52 -8.13 -5.00
N ASP A 85 -14.33 -9.13 -5.36
CA ASP A 85 -13.98 -10.11 -6.38
C ASP A 85 -13.86 -9.49 -7.78
N LEU A 86 -14.71 -8.52 -8.08
CA LEU A 86 -14.69 -7.81 -9.35
C LEU A 86 -13.51 -6.84 -9.43
N ALA A 87 -13.25 -6.08 -8.36
CA ALA A 87 -12.08 -5.21 -8.26
C ALA A 87 -10.78 -6.02 -8.47
N ARG A 88 -10.69 -7.19 -7.82
CA ARG A 88 -9.57 -8.12 -7.97
C ARG A 88 -9.45 -8.65 -9.39
N LEU A 89 -10.54 -9.08 -10.03
CA LEU A 89 -10.52 -9.56 -11.42
C LEU A 89 -10.00 -8.47 -12.37
N LEU A 90 -10.54 -7.25 -12.27
CA LEU A 90 -10.15 -6.12 -13.13
C LEU A 90 -8.68 -5.71 -12.91
N SER A 91 -8.18 -5.79 -11.66
CA SER A 91 -6.77 -5.49 -11.34
C SER A 91 -5.75 -6.49 -11.92
N GLN A 92 -6.20 -7.67 -12.33
CA GLN A 92 -5.35 -8.71 -12.92
C GLN A 92 -5.30 -8.64 -14.45
N LEU A 93 -6.12 -7.82 -15.07
CA LEU A 93 -6.20 -7.72 -16.53
C LEU A 93 -5.02 -6.92 -17.09
N HIS A 94 -4.40 -7.45 -18.14
CA HIS A 94 -3.35 -6.73 -18.88
C HIS A 94 -3.91 -5.41 -19.46
N PRO A 95 -3.11 -4.33 -19.58
CA PRO A 95 -3.56 -3.06 -20.17
C PRO A 95 -4.23 -3.21 -21.54
N THR A 96 -3.75 -4.12 -22.38
CA THR A 96 -4.38 -4.45 -23.67
C THR A 96 -5.82 -4.97 -23.50
N ALA A 97 -6.07 -5.83 -22.50
CA ALA A 97 -7.40 -6.34 -22.23
C ALA A 97 -8.32 -5.24 -21.70
N LEU A 98 -7.82 -4.37 -20.81
CA LEU A 98 -8.58 -3.21 -20.34
C LEU A 98 -8.91 -2.23 -21.47
N ARG A 99 -7.98 -2.02 -22.40
CA ARG A 99 -8.23 -1.21 -23.60
C ARG A 99 -9.31 -1.83 -24.48
N VAL A 100 -9.26 -3.14 -24.73
CA VAL A 100 -10.29 -3.84 -25.51
C VAL A 100 -11.66 -3.78 -24.82
N LEU A 101 -11.70 -3.91 -23.50
CA LEU A 101 -12.94 -3.87 -22.73
C LEU A 101 -13.51 -2.46 -22.62
N SER A 102 -12.70 -1.43 -22.34
CA SER A 102 -13.20 -0.10 -21.97
C SER A 102 -13.02 0.99 -23.03
N GLY A 103 -12.19 0.76 -24.05
CA GLY A 103 -11.90 1.72 -25.10
C GLY A 103 -10.62 2.52 -24.85
N PRO A 104 -10.59 3.82 -25.22
CA PRO A 104 -9.33 4.54 -25.40
C PRO A 104 -8.63 4.81 -24.06
N GLU A 105 -7.33 4.50 -24.02
CA GLU A 105 -6.46 4.73 -22.86
C GLU A 105 -6.46 6.18 -22.38
N ALA A 106 -6.52 7.15 -23.29
CA ALA A 106 -6.55 8.57 -22.92
C ALA A 106 -7.71 8.95 -21.99
N LEU A 107 -8.82 8.19 -22.04
CA LEU A 107 -10.00 8.42 -21.21
C LEU A 107 -9.94 7.60 -19.91
N LEU A 108 -9.52 6.34 -19.99
CA LEU A 108 -9.62 5.39 -18.88
C LEU A 108 -8.29 5.15 -18.12
N ALA A 109 -7.16 5.71 -18.56
CA ALA A 109 -5.88 5.56 -17.87
C ALA A 109 -5.95 5.93 -16.37
N PRO A 110 -6.66 6.99 -15.93
CA PRO A 110 -6.82 7.28 -14.51
C PRO A 110 -7.55 6.14 -13.76
N VAL A 111 -8.61 5.58 -14.35
CA VAL A 111 -9.35 4.44 -13.81
C VAL A 111 -8.47 3.20 -13.73
N TRP A 112 -7.76 2.87 -14.81
CA TRP A 112 -6.82 1.75 -14.84
C TRP A 112 -5.72 1.91 -13.80
N ALA A 113 -5.22 3.13 -13.59
CA ALA A 113 -4.27 3.43 -12.53
C ALA A 113 -4.87 3.23 -11.13
N THR A 114 -6.17 3.44 -10.91
CA THR A 114 -6.83 3.10 -9.63
C THR A 114 -7.00 1.60 -9.43
N LEU A 115 -7.21 0.83 -10.51
CA LEU A 115 -7.30 -0.64 -10.45
C LEU A 115 -5.93 -1.28 -10.20
N HIS A 116 -4.89 -0.69 -10.77
CA HIS A 116 -3.49 -1.12 -10.60
C HIS A 116 -2.77 -0.39 -9.47
N LYS A 117 -3.45 0.52 -8.75
CA LYS A 117 -2.94 1.08 -7.49
C LYS A 117 -2.93 -0.05 -6.46
N ARG A 118 -1.86 -0.84 -6.53
CA ARG A 118 -1.38 -1.88 -5.61
C ARG A 118 -2.50 -2.69 -4.95
N SER A 119 -3.27 -3.46 -5.72
CA SER A 119 -3.63 -4.79 -5.22
C SER A 119 -2.38 -5.66 -5.36
N ALA A 120 -1.36 -5.38 -4.54
CA ALA A 120 -0.19 -6.24 -4.48
C ALA A 120 -0.68 -7.66 -4.23
N ALA A 121 -0.25 -8.61 -5.05
CA ALA A 121 -0.61 -10.01 -4.83
C ALA A 121 -0.17 -10.44 -3.42
N LEU A 122 0.92 -9.85 -2.93
CA LEU A 122 1.45 -9.97 -1.58
C LEU A 122 1.61 -8.60 -0.90
N THR A 123 1.05 -8.42 0.29
CA THR A 123 1.36 -7.29 1.18
C THR A 123 2.13 -7.80 2.39
N LEU A 124 3.25 -7.15 2.70
CA LEU A 124 4.08 -7.44 3.88
C LEU A 124 3.99 -6.26 4.84
N ARG A 125 3.66 -6.54 6.10
CA ARG A 125 3.59 -5.53 7.16
C ARG A 125 4.58 -5.89 8.25
N PHE A 126 5.57 -5.04 8.47
CA PHE A 126 6.57 -5.18 9.51
C PHE A 126 6.45 -4.10 10.59
N LEU A 127 5.87 -2.94 10.25
CA LEU A 127 5.86 -1.73 11.08
C LEU A 127 4.50 -1.49 11.76
N ALA A 128 3.46 -2.25 11.43
CA ALA A 128 2.07 -2.02 11.87
C ALA A 128 1.68 -2.71 13.20
N GLY A 129 2.65 -3.22 13.96
CA GLY A 129 2.42 -3.98 15.21
C GLY A 129 2.60 -5.49 15.03
N GLU A 130 1.59 -6.21 14.56
CA GLU A 130 1.81 -7.62 14.21
C GLU A 130 2.49 -7.74 12.85
N VAL A 131 3.49 -8.62 12.77
CA VAL A 131 4.21 -8.87 11.51
C VAL A 131 3.42 -9.87 10.68
N THR A 132 2.82 -9.39 9.59
CA THR A 132 1.89 -10.17 8.77
C THR A 132 2.23 -10.14 7.29
N ALA A 133 1.76 -11.17 6.59
CA ALA A 133 1.71 -11.22 5.14
C ALA A 133 0.26 -11.46 4.70
N VAL A 134 -0.20 -10.71 3.68
CA VAL A 134 -1.48 -10.94 3.03
C VAL A 134 -1.22 -11.42 1.62
N HIS A 135 -1.60 -12.66 1.30
CA HIS A 135 -1.45 -13.24 -0.03
C HIS A 135 -2.71 -14.01 -0.41
N GLY A 136 -3.25 -13.76 -1.61
CA GLY A 136 -4.49 -14.40 -2.07
C GLY A 136 -5.71 -14.12 -1.17
N GLY A 137 -5.76 -12.95 -0.52
CA GLY A 137 -6.83 -12.56 0.39
C GLY A 137 -6.75 -13.18 1.80
N ARG A 138 -5.73 -13.98 2.09
CA ARG A 138 -5.50 -14.57 3.41
C ARG A 138 -4.37 -13.83 4.11
N GLU A 139 -4.64 -13.33 5.32
CA GLU A 139 -3.63 -12.79 6.22
C GLU A 139 -3.03 -13.91 7.07
N VAL A 140 -1.70 -13.91 7.19
CA VAL A 140 -0.94 -14.83 8.03
C VAL A 140 0.08 -14.06 8.86
N LYS A 141 0.18 -14.41 10.14
CA LYS A 141 1.27 -13.92 11.00
C LYS A 141 2.56 -14.62 10.60
N LEU A 142 3.64 -13.86 10.46
CA LEU A 142 4.95 -14.41 10.15
C LEU A 142 5.69 -14.71 11.45
N PRO A 143 6.09 -15.97 11.69
CA PRO A 143 7.05 -16.27 12.76
C PRO A 143 8.34 -15.47 12.55
N GLN A 144 9.00 -15.07 13.63
CA GLN A 144 10.19 -14.19 13.58
C GLN A 144 11.18 -14.58 12.47
N ARG A 145 11.64 -15.83 12.44
CA ARG A 145 12.62 -16.28 11.43
C ARG A 145 12.11 -16.24 9.99
N VAL A 146 10.80 -16.41 9.77
CA VAL A 146 10.17 -16.24 8.45
C VAL A 146 10.08 -14.76 8.10
N ALA A 147 9.76 -13.90 9.09
CA ALA A 147 9.72 -12.46 8.89
C ALA A 147 11.08 -11.89 8.52
N GLU A 148 12.16 -12.36 9.15
CA GLU A 148 13.53 -11.97 8.80
C GLU A 148 13.87 -12.31 7.33
N VAL A 149 13.52 -13.53 6.89
CA VAL A 149 13.68 -13.91 5.48
C VAL A 149 12.78 -13.08 4.57
N ALA A 150 11.52 -12.84 4.95
CA ALA A 150 10.58 -12.06 4.16
C ALA A 150 11.08 -10.62 3.95
N LEU A 151 11.65 -10.01 5.01
CA LEU A 151 12.27 -8.69 4.94
C LEU A 151 13.49 -8.73 3.99
N ALA A 152 14.39 -9.70 4.14
CA ALA A 152 15.55 -9.84 3.25
C ALA A 152 15.10 -9.93 1.78
N LEU A 153 14.06 -10.72 1.47
CA LEU A 153 13.54 -10.85 0.11
C LEU A 153 12.88 -9.56 -0.40
N ALA A 154 12.18 -8.82 0.47
CA ALA A 154 11.54 -7.56 0.12
C ALA A 154 12.56 -6.43 -0.15
N LEU A 155 13.73 -6.47 0.50
CA LEU A 155 14.83 -5.52 0.27
C LEU A 155 15.65 -5.86 -0.98
N HIS A 156 15.56 -7.10 -1.48
CA HIS A 156 16.32 -7.59 -2.62
C HIS A 156 15.38 -8.06 -3.75
N PRO A 157 14.68 -7.15 -4.47
CA PRO A 157 13.73 -7.52 -5.52
C PRO A 157 14.36 -8.33 -6.67
N GLU A 158 15.63 -8.05 -7.00
CA GLU A 158 16.40 -8.80 -8.01
C GLU A 158 16.81 -10.21 -7.55
N GLY A 159 16.63 -10.50 -6.25
CA GLY A 159 16.91 -11.76 -5.61
C GLY A 159 18.18 -11.75 -4.76
N ILE A 160 18.14 -12.51 -3.66
CA ILE A 160 19.26 -12.70 -2.73
C ILE A 160 19.85 -14.10 -2.90
N THR A 161 21.18 -14.19 -2.95
CA THR A 161 21.86 -15.49 -3.02
C THR A 161 21.76 -16.21 -1.68
N ARG A 162 22.03 -17.51 -1.68
CA ARG A 162 22.02 -18.29 -0.43
C ARG A 162 23.03 -17.79 0.59
N ASP A 163 24.23 -17.45 0.12
CA ASP A 163 25.31 -17.05 1.00
C ASP A 163 25.04 -15.65 1.55
N ALA A 164 24.57 -14.70 0.71
CA ALA A 164 24.14 -13.38 1.17
C ALA A 164 22.94 -13.44 2.14
N LEU A 165 21.98 -14.35 1.92
CA LEU A 165 20.87 -14.55 2.86
C LEU A 165 21.38 -15.14 4.19
N ASN A 166 22.44 -15.96 4.16
CA ASN A 166 23.06 -16.49 5.38
C ASN A 166 23.72 -15.36 6.17
N ASP A 167 24.47 -14.49 5.49
CA ASP A 167 25.13 -13.34 6.08
C ASP A 167 24.10 -12.37 6.68
N PHE A 168 23.00 -12.11 5.98
CA PHE A 168 21.90 -11.27 6.46
C PHE A 168 21.27 -11.80 7.77
N LEU A 169 21.21 -13.12 7.95
CA LEU A 169 20.46 -13.79 9.02
C LEU A 169 21.29 -14.26 10.22
N THR A 170 22.61 -14.32 10.09
CA THR A 170 23.49 -14.97 11.08
C THR A 170 24.24 -13.92 11.88
N PRO A 171 23.91 -13.74 13.18
CA PRO A 171 24.64 -12.82 14.04
C PRO A 171 26.12 -13.22 14.17
N GLU A 172 26.96 -12.22 14.44
CA GLU A 172 28.39 -12.47 14.68
C GLU A 172 28.60 -13.45 15.83
N GLY A 173 29.51 -14.41 15.66
CA GLY A 173 29.78 -15.46 16.64
C GLY A 173 28.78 -16.63 16.66
N GLN A 174 27.70 -16.59 15.87
CA GLN A 174 26.82 -17.75 15.68
C GLN A 174 27.24 -18.59 14.48
N ALA A 175 26.98 -19.91 14.54
CA ALA A 175 27.26 -20.80 13.43
C ALA A 175 26.30 -20.49 12.26
N PRO A 176 26.82 -20.33 11.03
CA PRO A 176 25.99 -20.04 9.86
C PRO A 176 25.08 -21.22 9.54
N PHE A 177 24.01 -20.95 8.79
CA PHE A 177 23.14 -22.01 8.31
C PHE A 177 23.91 -22.98 7.42
N THR A 178 23.78 -24.27 7.71
CA THR A 178 24.20 -25.31 6.75
C THR A 178 23.33 -25.24 5.50
N ALA A 179 23.81 -25.79 4.38
CA ALA A 179 23.02 -25.87 3.15
C ALA A 179 21.68 -26.61 3.36
N GLY A 180 21.65 -27.63 4.21
CA GLY A 180 20.43 -28.33 4.59
C GLY A 180 19.49 -27.48 5.44
N GLY A 181 20.04 -26.77 6.43
CA GLY A 181 19.28 -25.86 7.29
C GLY A 181 18.62 -24.72 6.50
N MET A 182 19.36 -24.09 5.59
CA MET A 182 18.83 -23.03 4.73
C MET A 182 17.72 -23.53 3.80
N ARG A 183 17.90 -24.73 3.20
CA ARG A 183 16.82 -25.37 2.42
C ARG A 183 15.57 -25.62 3.26
N GLY A 184 15.72 -26.13 4.48
CA GLY A 184 14.61 -26.34 5.41
C GLY A 184 13.88 -25.05 5.75
N MET A 185 14.62 -23.96 6.00
CA MET A 185 14.06 -22.64 6.26
C MET A 185 13.24 -22.15 5.06
N LEU A 186 13.78 -22.24 3.85
CA LEU A 186 13.08 -21.78 2.65
C LEU A 186 11.87 -22.65 2.30
N THR A 187 11.93 -23.95 2.56
CA THR A 187 10.73 -24.81 2.45
C THR A 187 9.62 -24.29 3.36
N ARG A 188 9.94 -23.88 4.60
CA ARG A 188 8.97 -23.28 5.52
C ARG A 188 8.48 -21.90 5.05
N VAL A 189 9.36 -21.06 4.52
CA VAL A 189 8.97 -19.75 3.98
C VAL A 189 8.00 -19.93 2.80
N ARG A 190 8.27 -20.90 1.92
CA ARG A 190 7.45 -21.20 0.73
C ARG A 190 6.05 -21.70 1.03
N THR A 191 5.77 -22.16 2.25
CA THR A 191 4.39 -22.50 2.64
C THR A 191 3.53 -21.26 2.91
N LEU A 192 4.16 -20.10 3.13
CA LEU A 192 3.50 -18.84 3.47
C LEU A 192 3.65 -17.79 2.37
N LEU A 193 4.78 -17.79 1.66
CA LEU A 193 5.16 -16.76 0.70
C LEU A 193 5.54 -17.37 -0.65
N PRO A 194 5.20 -16.72 -1.77
CA PRO A 194 5.59 -17.16 -3.11
C PRO A 194 7.06 -16.83 -3.39
N VAL A 195 7.97 -17.77 -3.10
CA VAL A 195 9.43 -17.57 -3.20
C VAL A 195 10.06 -18.50 -4.25
N SER A 196 10.90 -17.95 -5.12
CA SER A 196 11.62 -18.69 -6.16
C SER A 196 12.69 -19.64 -5.61
N ASP A 197 13.26 -20.46 -6.48
CA ASP A 197 14.60 -21.03 -6.27
C ASP A 197 15.70 -19.98 -6.37
N ALA A 198 16.92 -20.34 -5.94
CA ALA A 198 18.05 -19.44 -5.85
C ALA A 198 18.38 -18.80 -7.23
N PRO A 199 18.66 -17.49 -7.32
CA PRO A 199 18.59 -16.49 -6.23
C PRO A 199 17.16 -16.26 -5.75
N TYR A 200 16.98 -16.26 -4.43
CA TYR A 200 15.67 -16.26 -3.79
C TYR A 200 15.02 -14.88 -3.94
N ARG A 201 13.81 -14.85 -4.51
CA ARG A 201 13.01 -13.63 -4.67
C ARG A 201 11.53 -13.93 -4.48
N LEU A 202 10.75 -12.90 -4.16
CA LEU A 202 9.29 -12.96 -4.22
C LEU A 202 8.85 -13.04 -5.69
N THR A 203 8.04 -14.04 -6.04
CA THR A 203 7.68 -14.33 -7.45
C THR A 203 6.42 -13.63 -7.92
N VAL A 204 5.81 -12.82 -7.07
CA VAL A 204 4.61 -12.04 -7.36
C VAL A 204 4.86 -10.56 -7.03
N PRO A 205 4.13 -9.61 -7.64
CA PRO A 205 4.17 -8.22 -7.24
C PRO A 205 3.80 -8.07 -5.76
N TYR A 206 4.61 -7.32 -5.03
CA TYR A 206 4.44 -7.14 -3.59
C TYR A 206 4.55 -5.68 -3.16
N VAL A 207 4.04 -5.39 -1.97
CA VAL A 207 4.24 -4.13 -1.26
C VAL A 207 4.72 -4.48 0.14
N ALA A 208 5.72 -3.75 0.62
CA ALA A 208 6.19 -3.80 1.99
C ALA A 208 6.09 -2.41 2.61
N ASP A 209 5.56 -2.32 3.83
CA ASP A 209 5.42 -1.04 4.55
C ASP A 209 6.75 -0.33 4.81
N VAL A 210 7.86 -1.08 4.92
CA VAL A 210 9.23 -0.52 4.96
C VAL A 210 9.57 0.25 3.67
N ALA A 211 9.27 -0.32 2.51
CA ALA A 211 9.51 0.34 1.23
C ALA A 211 8.54 1.51 1.01
N GLU A 212 7.28 1.37 1.45
CA GLU A 212 6.29 2.44 1.41
C GLU A 212 6.67 3.63 2.30
N LEU A 213 7.22 3.37 3.49
CA LEU A 213 7.75 4.40 4.38
C LEU A 213 8.86 5.19 3.68
N ARG A 214 9.86 4.51 3.10
CA ARG A 214 10.95 5.17 2.35
C ARG A 214 10.43 5.95 1.14
N GLU A 215 9.42 5.42 0.43
CA GLU A 215 8.75 6.13 -0.66
C GLU A 215 8.08 7.43 -0.16
N HIS A 216 7.44 7.40 1.01
CA HIS A 216 6.88 8.61 1.61
C HIS A 216 7.96 9.63 1.99
N LEU A 217 9.07 9.19 2.58
CA LEU A 217 10.20 10.05 2.91
C LEU A 217 10.78 10.72 1.65
N ALA A 218 11.02 9.94 0.58
CA ALA A 218 11.53 10.44 -0.69
C ALA A 218 10.62 11.48 -1.37
N ASN A 219 9.32 11.43 -1.09
CA ASN A 219 8.32 12.37 -1.59
C ASN A 219 7.99 13.51 -0.60
N HIS A 220 8.78 13.68 0.47
CA HIS A 220 8.54 14.65 1.55
C HIS A 220 7.16 14.52 2.24
N ARG A 221 6.58 13.32 2.22
CA ARG A 221 5.28 12.98 2.84
C ARG A 221 5.48 12.47 4.27
N VAL A 222 6.06 13.33 5.11
CA VAL A 222 6.57 12.96 6.44
C VAL A 222 5.46 12.44 7.36
N ARG A 223 4.29 13.09 7.39
CA ARG A 223 3.14 12.62 8.19
C ARG A 223 2.70 11.20 7.83
N GLN A 224 2.71 10.87 6.54
CA GLN A 224 2.35 9.54 6.06
C GLN A 224 3.41 8.50 6.46
N ALA A 225 4.70 8.84 6.37
CA ALA A 225 5.78 7.97 6.82
C ALA A 225 5.68 7.67 8.33
N VAL A 226 5.46 8.71 9.14
CA VAL A 226 5.27 8.61 10.60
C VAL A 226 4.04 7.74 10.93
N ALA A 227 2.94 7.90 10.19
CA ALA A 227 1.73 7.10 10.41
C ALA A 227 1.91 5.59 10.14
N LEU A 228 2.85 5.21 9.26
CA LEU A 228 3.20 3.80 8.99
C LEU A 228 4.09 3.19 10.07
N TYR A 229 4.96 3.98 10.69
CA TYR A 229 5.89 3.52 11.72
C TYR A 229 5.16 3.30 13.06
N ARG A 230 4.46 2.19 13.29
CA ARG A 230 3.79 1.92 14.58
C ARG A 230 4.71 1.27 15.62
N GLN A 231 5.79 0.65 15.17
CA GLN A 231 6.82 0.03 16.01
C GLN A 231 8.15 -0.03 15.27
N PRO A 232 9.27 -0.28 15.98
CA PRO A 232 10.54 -0.61 15.35
C PRO A 232 10.44 -1.85 14.46
N LEU A 233 11.24 -1.86 13.40
CA LEU A 233 11.30 -2.98 12.46
C LEU A 233 11.82 -4.24 13.17
N LEU A 234 10.96 -5.27 13.30
CA LEU A 234 11.32 -6.57 13.88
C LEU A 234 12.13 -6.44 15.20
N PRO A 235 11.55 -5.87 16.27
CA PRO A 235 12.30 -5.39 17.43
C PRO A 235 13.03 -6.49 18.20
N LEU A 236 12.59 -7.74 18.08
CA LEU A 236 13.18 -8.91 18.74
C LEU A 236 14.21 -9.65 17.88
N SER A 237 14.47 -9.18 16.66
CA SER A 237 15.45 -9.80 15.77
C SER A 237 16.87 -9.32 16.09
N GLU A 238 17.79 -10.27 16.11
CA GLU A 238 19.24 -10.05 16.22
C GLU A 238 19.94 -10.31 14.88
N ALA A 239 19.20 -10.64 13.83
CA ALA A 239 19.78 -10.86 12.50
C ALA A 239 20.45 -9.56 12.02
N PRO A 240 21.73 -9.58 11.61
CA PRO A 240 22.50 -8.37 11.38
C PRO A 240 21.88 -7.47 10.31
N GLY A 241 21.40 -8.04 9.21
CA GLY A 241 20.73 -7.26 8.15
C GLY A 241 19.39 -6.67 8.60
N VAL A 242 18.73 -7.25 9.60
CA VAL A 242 17.51 -6.69 10.19
C VAL A 242 17.83 -5.56 11.17
N VAL A 243 18.89 -5.71 11.96
CA VAL A 243 19.37 -4.68 12.89
C VAL A 243 19.79 -3.44 12.10
N GLU A 244 20.62 -3.62 11.08
CA GLU A 244 21.09 -2.53 10.21
C GLU A 244 19.90 -1.78 9.57
N GLU A 245 18.93 -2.52 9.01
CA GLU A 245 17.76 -1.91 8.38
C GLU A 245 16.83 -1.22 9.38
N ARG A 246 16.68 -1.77 10.59
CA ARG A 246 15.90 -1.14 11.66
C ARG A 246 16.51 0.20 12.06
N GLU A 247 17.80 0.22 12.35
CA GLU A 247 18.53 1.43 12.78
C GLU A 247 18.55 2.47 11.66
N GLY A 248 18.83 2.04 10.42
CA GLY A 248 18.81 2.92 9.26
C GLY A 248 17.44 3.54 9.00
N LEU A 249 16.37 2.72 9.00
CA LEU A 249 15.00 3.20 8.76
C LEU A 249 14.52 4.17 9.85
N GLU A 250 14.84 3.88 11.13
CA GLU A 250 14.49 4.76 12.24
C GLU A 250 15.23 6.11 12.13
N GLU A 251 16.53 6.09 11.82
CA GLU A 251 17.32 7.31 11.65
C GLU A 251 16.86 8.14 10.44
N GLU A 252 16.59 7.50 9.31
CA GLU A 252 16.02 8.16 8.12
C GLU A 252 14.71 8.89 8.46
N LEU A 253 13.81 8.22 9.18
CA LEU A 253 12.54 8.80 9.62
C LEU A 253 12.75 9.96 10.61
N ARG A 254 13.63 9.76 11.59
CA ARG A 254 13.97 10.76 12.62
C ARG A 254 14.48 12.04 12.00
N GLN A 255 15.47 11.95 11.11
CA GLN A 255 16.02 13.11 10.40
C GLN A 255 14.97 13.81 9.54
N ALA A 256 14.15 13.06 8.79
CA ALA A 256 13.10 13.65 7.97
C ALA A 256 12.05 14.42 8.81
N VAL A 257 11.68 13.88 9.98
CA VAL A 257 10.75 14.55 10.90
C VAL A 257 11.36 15.81 11.49
N LEU A 258 12.59 15.76 12.00
CA LEU A 258 13.31 16.92 12.54
C LEU A 258 13.43 18.05 11.50
N LEU A 259 13.75 17.71 10.25
CA LEU A 259 13.86 18.68 9.15
C LEU A 259 12.51 19.28 8.75
N SER A 260 11.42 18.49 8.82
CA SER A 260 10.09 18.96 8.42
C SER A 260 9.53 20.07 9.29
N ARG A 261 9.93 20.10 10.57
CA ARG A 261 9.35 20.96 11.63
C ARG A 261 7.82 20.88 11.71
N ASP A 262 7.23 19.76 11.29
CA ASP A 262 5.80 19.52 11.42
C ASP A 262 5.47 19.09 12.86
N ALA A 263 4.67 19.91 13.56
CA ALA A 263 4.37 19.69 14.97
C ALA A 263 3.69 18.33 15.24
N ASP A 264 2.82 17.88 14.35
CA ASP A 264 2.10 16.62 14.54
C ASP A 264 3.05 15.44 14.33
N ALA A 265 3.85 15.46 13.26
CA ALA A 265 4.85 14.44 13.00
C ALA A 265 5.90 14.35 14.11
N LEU A 266 6.36 15.49 14.64
CA LEU A 266 7.30 15.57 15.76
C LEU A 266 6.73 14.93 17.03
N CYS A 267 5.51 15.33 17.44
CA CYS A 267 4.88 14.74 18.62
C CYS A 267 4.64 13.24 18.44
N GLU A 268 4.09 12.83 17.31
CA GLU A 268 3.73 11.43 17.06
C GLU A 268 4.97 10.53 16.95
N LEU A 269 6.10 11.04 16.44
CA LEU A 269 7.36 10.28 16.44
C LEU A 269 8.00 10.26 17.83
N ALA A 270 8.06 11.40 18.54
CA ALA A 270 8.65 11.47 19.88
C ALA A 270 7.94 10.53 20.87
N GLU A 271 6.61 10.39 20.76
CA GLU A 271 5.84 9.41 21.53
C GLU A 271 6.22 7.95 21.23
N ARG A 272 6.54 7.64 19.98
CA ARG A 272 6.91 6.28 19.54
C ARG A 272 8.33 5.90 19.94
N LEU A 273 9.28 6.84 19.80
CA LEU A 273 10.68 6.62 20.19
C LEU A 273 10.84 6.67 21.72
N GLY A 274 9.92 7.34 22.42
CA GLY A 274 9.86 7.35 23.88
C GLY A 274 10.87 8.30 24.52
N ASP A 275 12.13 7.88 24.59
CA ASP A 275 13.19 8.59 25.31
C ASP A 275 14.21 9.27 24.38
N ASP A 276 13.79 9.64 23.16
CA ASP A 276 14.57 10.42 22.22
C ASP A 276 14.48 11.93 22.57
N LEU A 277 15.54 12.47 23.17
CA LEU A 277 15.58 13.85 23.65
C LEU A 277 15.42 14.86 22.50
N GLU A 278 16.09 14.64 21.37
CA GLU A 278 16.14 15.59 20.26
C GLU A 278 14.75 15.81 19.63
N THR A 279 13.97 14.74 19.45
CA THR A 279 12.58 14.84 18.94
C THR A 279 11.66 15.54 19.93
N TRP A 280 11.82 15.32 21.25
CA TRP A 280 11.05 16.05 22.26
C TRP A 280 11.41 17.53 22.32
N GLU A 281 12.69 17.89 22.19
CA GLU A 281 13.16 19.28 22.12
C GLU A 281 12.61 19.97 20.88
N ALA A 282 12.71 19.33 19.72
CA ALA A 282 12.19 19.86 18.46
C ALA A 282 10.66 20.04 18.51
N ALA A 283 9.92 19.09 19.10
CA ALA A 283 8.49 19.25 19.35
C ALA A 283 8.20 20.47 20.23
N ALA A 284 8.89 20.61 21.37
CA ALA A 284 8.70 21.73 22.28
C ALA A 284 9.04 23.09 21.66
N ALA A 285 9.97 23.13 20.70
CA ALA A 285 10.37 24.35 19.99
C ALA A 285 9.34 24.82 18.95
N VAL A 286 8.59 23.91 18.35
CA VAL A 286 7.59 24.22 17.29
C VAL A 286 6.20 24.49 17.88
N LEU A 287 5.85 23.85 18.99
CA LEU A 287 4.53 23.98 19.61
C LEU A 287 4.26 25.39 20.16
N GLY A 288 3.09 25.93 19.85
CA GLY A 288 2.66 27.24 20.34
C GLY A 288 2.33 27.23 21.84
N PRO A 289 2.33 28.39 22.53
CA PRO A 289 2.07 28.47 23.97
C PRO A 289 0.72 27.91 24.43
N SER A 290 -0.27 27.89 23.53
CA SER A 290 -1.63 27.41 23.79
C SER A 290 -1.81 25.91 23.50
N ASP A 291 -0.83 25.24 22.91
CA ASP A 291 -0.93 23.82 22.57
C ASP A 291 -0.73 22.96 23.84
N PRO A 292 -1.71 22.12 24.23
CA PRO A 292 -1.61 21.31 25.44
C PRO A 292 -0.43 20.32 25.41
N ARG A 293 0.03 19.90 24.23
CA ARG A 293 1.17 18.98 24.06
C ARG A 293 2.49 19.61 24.52
N LEU A 294 2.58 20.94 24.54
CA LEU A 294 3.79 21.66 24.96
C LEU A 294 4.18 21.33 26.41
N ALA A 295 3.19 21.20 27.30
CA ALA A 295 3.44 20.83 28.70
C ALA A 295 4.06 19.43 28.81
N VAL A 296 3.56 18.48 28.00
CA VAL A 296 4.07 17.11 27.95
C VAL A 296 5.49 17.09 27.39
N ALA A 297 5.73 17.77 26.26
CA ALA A 297 7.05 17.82 25.62
C ALA A 297 8.11 18.41 26.58
N ARG A 298 7.83 19.54 27.22
CA ARG A 298 8.76 20.15 28.20
C ARG A 298 9.03 19.25 29.41
N ALA A 299 8.01 18.54 29.90
CA ALA A 299 8.19 17.61 31.01
C ALA A 299 9.09 16.43 30.60
N ARG A 300 8.95 15.92 29.36
CA ARG A 300 9.80 14.86 28.81
C ARG A 300 11.24 15.33 28.63
N VAL A 301 11.46 16.50 28.01
CA VAL A 301 12.79 17.13 27.86
C VAL A 301 13.48 17.23 29.22
N LYS A 302 12.86 17.88 30.21
CA LYS A 302 13.46 18.07 31.54
C LYS A 302 13.85 16.76 32.22
N ARG A 303 13.02 15.72 32.10
CA ARG A 303 13.29 14.40 32.67
C ARG A 303 14.47 13.72 31.96
N LEU A 304 14.51 13.80 30.63
CA LEU A 304 15.58 13.19 29.83
C LEU A 304 16.91 13.90 30.08
N GLU A 305 16.95 15.24 30.06
CA GLU A 305 18.14 16.03 30.40
C GLU A 305 18.74 15.63 31.76
N ALA A 306 17.89 15.45 32.78
CA ALA A 306 18.34 14.99 34.11
C ALA A 306 18.95 13.58 34.05
N SER A 307 18.32 12.65 33.32
CA SER A 307 18.83 11.28 33.16
C SER A 307 20.18 11.25 32.43
N TYR A 308 20.37 12.08 31.40
CA TYR A 308 21.65 12.18 30.69
C TYR A 308 22.75 12.79 31.55
N ALA A 309 22.42 13.82 32.35
CA ALA A 309 23.37 14.44 33.27
C ALA A 309 23.84 13.46 34.35
N GLU A 310 22.92 12.69 34.95
CA GLU A 310 23.23 11.68 35.97
C GLU A 310 24.12 10.56 35.41
N GLY A 311 23.80 10.05 34.20
CA GLY A 311 24.60 9.03 33.51
C GLY A 311 26.02 9.50 33.17
N ALA A 312 26.19 10.78 32.81
CA ALA A 312 27.51 11.37 32.56
C ALA A 312 28.36 11.48 33.84
N THR A 313 27.75 11.79 35.00
CA THR A 313 28.46 11.80 36.29
C THR A 313 28.80 10.40 36.81
N ALA A 314 28.03 9.36 36.47
CA ALA A 314 28.29 7.99 36.92
C ALA A 314 29.39 7.27 36.10
N ALA A 315 29.72 7.79 34.91
CA ALA A 315 30.75 7.25 34.03
C ALA A 315 32.16 7.86 34.25
N VAL A 316 32.28 8.80 35.19
CA VAL A 316 33.54 9.48 35.59
C VAL A 316 34.01 8.94 36.94
#